data_AF-A0A2N2DNT6-F1
#
_entry.id   AF-A0A2N2DNT6-F1
#
_cell.length_a   1.000
_cell.length_b   1.000
_cell.length_c   1.000
_cell.angle_alpha   90.00
_cell.angle_beta   90.00
_cell.angle_gamma   90.00
#
_symmetry.space_group_name_H-M   'P 1'
#
loop_
_entity.id
_entity.type
_entity.pdbx_description
1 polymer ?
#
loop_
_entity_poly.entity_id
_entity_poly.type
_entity_poly.pdbx_seq_one_letter_code
_entity_poly.pdbx_strand_id
1 'polypeptide(L)'
;MFREVKTYQTSRTRLKIFFIMLLVVISMAGATALLPDEKNTEPDHGEAPVIAELLGSEAASQMATLPGYDLEIFDLSLPEEHQVGELVESQIPVNEEMLPPGIPIQECLAATIYDENDKAWKPIPFLVDAESKNVTFFIDRSARLAITYFPGERSAIKDRLPEFDGLGGTFFNEEKEIQWTNGWDILNLHYGLAEASVGILSGIPDKEAVARVELLLSEVDAVLADAVSVKDSPEMELRFAAAEKLDAAVLALKQELNKEYVITVELDFYDKVNDLALTKASLRNRQGEITQSMSFDANGQAIFALTLFEFLKTGGPTEVAVLVPAHPGYKEFKATLSYRLTSPQISLRARYLTPSQKR
;
A
#
# COMPACT_ATOMS: atom_id res chain seq x y z
N MET A 1 -0.59 -11.70 -48.39
CA MET A 1 -1.71 -10.74 -48.45
C MET A 1 -3.00 -11.54 -48.23
N PHE A 2 -3.79 -11.17 -47.22
CA PHE A 2 -5.09 -11.73 -46.76
C PHE A 2 -5.09 -13.15 -46.14
N ARG A 3 -5.25 -13.28 -44.80
CA ARG A 3 -6.49 -13.33 -43.95
C ARG A 3 -7.29 -14.63 -44.20
N GLU A 4 -7.61 -15.46 -43.21
CA GLU A 4 -8.43 -15.16 -42.03
C GLU A 4 -8.26 -16.19 -40.90
N VAL A 5 -8.45 -15.72 -39.66
CA VAL A 5 -8.56 -16.47 -38.40
C VAL A 5 -10.04 -16.46 -37.99
N LYS A 6 -10.58 -17.58 -37.47
CA LYS A 6 -11.55 -17.60 -36.36
C LYS A 6 -11.72 -18.99 -35.73
N THR A 7 -11.45 -18.99 -34.42
CA THR A 7 -11.90 -19.79 -33.26
C THR A 7 -13.39 -20.24 -33.26
N TYR A 8 -13.95 -21.14 -32.42
CA TYR A 8 -13.68 -21.61 -31.04
C TYR A 8 -14.47 -22.95 -30.75
N GLN A 9 -14.04 -23.64 -29.70
CA GLN A 9 -14.83 -24.35 -28.65
C GLN A 9 -15.03 -25.90 -28.61
N THR A 10 -14.57 -26.41 -27.45
CA THR A 10 -15.12 -27.40 -26.47
C THR A 10 -15.25 -28.89 -26.77
N SER A 11 -14.45 -29.69 -26.04
CA SER A 11 -14.89 -30.91 -25.34
C SER A 11 -13.92 -31.24 -24.20
N ARG A 12 -14.27 -31.00 -22.93
CA ARG A 12 -14.73 -32.02 -21.95
C ARG A 12 -14.01 -33.38 -22.06
N THR A 13 -12.94 -33.57 -21.29
CA THR A 13 -12.56 -34.81 -20.55
C THR A 13 -11.28 -34.43 -19.78
N ARG A 14 -11.14 -34.51 -18.45
CA ARG A 14 -11.54 -35.57 -17.51
C ARG A 14 -11.77 -34.99 -16.11
N LEU A 15 -13.00 -35.18 -15.65
CA LEU A 15 -13.38 -35.20 -14.24
C LEU A 15 -12.95 -36.56 -13.68
N LYS A 16 -12.00 -36.57 -12.73
CA LYS A 16 -11.79 -37.58 -11.67
C LYS A 16 -10.50 -37.23 -10.94
N ILE A 17 -10.66 -36.54 -9.81
CA ILE A 17 -9.89 -36.51 -8.55
C ILE A 17 -10.34 -35.20 -7.88
N PHE A 18 -11.46 -35.29 -7.17
CA PHE A 18 -12.03 -34.23 -6.33
C PHE A 18 -12.77 -34.97 -5.21
N PHE A 19 -12.63 -34.49 -3.98
CA PHE A 19 -12.95 -35.12 -2.69
C PHE A 19 -11.83 -36.00 -2.12
N ILE A 20 -10.94 -35.39 -1.32
CA ILE A 20 -10.52 -35.81 0.03
C ILE A 20 -9.58 -34.71 0.54
N MET A 21 -10.15 -33.77 1.32
CA MET A 21 -9.51 -32.98 2.40
C MET A 21 -10.52 -31.92 2.87
N LEU A 22 -11.68 -32.38 3.33
CA LEU A 22 -12.67 -31.58 4.03
C LEU A 22 -13.39 -32.49 5.04
N LEU A 23 -12.67 -33.01 6.04
CA LEU A 23 -13.24 -33.75 7.16
C LEU A 23 -12.22 -34.09 8.27
N VAL A 24 -11.52 -33.11 8.87
CA VAL A 24 -10.78 -33.32 10.15
C VAL A 24 -10.95 -32.18 11.17
N VAL A 25 -11.94 -31.28 11.06
CA VAL A 25 -12.23 -30.32 12.16
C VAL A 25 -13.74 -30.11 12.40
N ILE A 26 -14.54 -31.18 12.33
CA ILE A 26 -15.88 -31.20 12.95
C ILE A 26 -16.08 -32.54 13.64
N SER A 27 -15.53 -32.70 14.86
CA SER A 27 -15.98 -33.73 15.82
C SER A 27 -15.44 -33.43 17.21
N MET A 28 -15.99 -32.42 17.88
CA MET A 28 -16.10 -32.40 19.34
C MET A 28 -17.35 -31.63 19.77
N ALA A 29 -18.52 -32.26 19.63
CA ALA A 29 -19.69 -32.03 20.49
C ALA A 29 -20.73 -33.15 20.28
N GLY A 30 -20.76 -34.09 21.24
CA GLY A 30 -21.85 -34.98 21.67
C GLY A 30 -22.93 -35.47 20.70
N ALA A 31 -23.05 -36.79 20.55
CA ALA A 31 -24.13 -37.58 21.16
C ALA A 31 -24.09 -39.06 20.74
N THR A 32 -24.26 -39.91 21.74
CA THR A 32 -24.51 -41.36 21.71
C THR A 32 -25.69 -41.79 20.83
N ALA A 33 -25.52 -42.82 19.99
CA ALA A 33 -26.32 -44.08 20.00
C ALA A 33 -25.96 -45.05 18.83
N LEU A 34 -25.57 -46.27 19.21
CA LEU A 34 -25.88 -47.60 18.63
C LEU A 34 -25.82 -47.87 17.10
N LEU A 35 -24.78 -48.63 16.73
CA LEU A 35 -24.55 -49.70 15.70
C LEU A 35 -25.76 -50.26 14.88
N PRO A 36 -25.56 -50.95 13.71
CA PRO A 36 -24.38 -51.78 13.37
C PRO A 36 -23.85 -51.84 11.90
N ASP A 37 -22.61 -52.33 11.85
CA ASP A 37 -21.89 -53.14 10.84
C ASP A 37 -22.32 -53.13 9.36
N GLU A 38 -21.40 -52.68 8.50
CA GLU A 38 -21.14 -53.38 7.24
C GLU A 38 -19.65 -53.30 6.85
N LYS A 39 -19.07 -54.49 6.61
CA LYS A 39 -17.73 -54.69 6.07
C LYS A 39 -17.60 -54.04 4.70
N ASN A 40 -16.50 -53.35 4.42
CA ASN A 40 -15.89 -53.37 3.09
C ASN A 40 -14.38 -53.07 3.12
N THR A 41 -13.68 -53.99 2.47
CA THR A 41 -12.32 -54.02 1.92
C THR A 41 -11.57 -52.68 1.79
N GLU A 42 -10.36 -52.65 2.38
CA GLU A 42 -9.30 -51.67 2.14
C GLU A 42 -8.79 -51.75 0.69
N PRO A 43 -8.67 -50.61 -0.01
CA PRO A 43 -7.65 -50.43 -1.02
C PRO A 43 -6.46 -49.68 -0.40
N ASP A 44 -5.29 -50.26 -0.63
CA ASP A 44 -3.97 -49.66 -0.46
C ASP A 44 -3.93 -48.23 -1.02
N HIS A 45 -3.91 -47.24 -0.11
CA HIS A 45 -3.86 -45.83 -0.43
C HIS A 45 -2.40 -45.40 -0.52
N GLY A 46 -1.88 -45.32 -1.74
CA GLY A 46 -0.64 -44.61 -2.01
C GLY A 46 -0.77 -43.16 -1.55
N GLU A 47 0.11 -42.76 -0.63
CA GLU A 47 0.25 -41.40 -0.13
C GLU A 47 0.48 -40.43 -1.29
N ALA A 48 -0.30 -39.35 -1.36
CA ALA A 48 0.04 -38.20 -2.16
C ALA A 48 1.25 -37.50 -1.51
N PRO A 49 2.30 -37.13 -2.25
CA PRO A 49 3.46 -36.50 -1.66
C PRO A 49 3.05 -35.14 -1.11
N VAL A 50 3.02 -35.04 0.22
CA VAL A 50 3.16 -33.77 0.92
C VAL A 50 4.56 -33.28 0.58
N ILE A 51 4.67 -32.38 -0.38
CA ILE A 51 5.88 -31.62 -0.63
C ILE A 51 5.94 -30.50 0.43
N ALA A 52 6.03 -30.88 1.70
CA ALA A 52 6.32 -29.95 2.81
C ALA A 52 7.84 -29.88 3.10
N GLU A 53 8.67 -30.42 2.20
CA GLU A 53 10.10 -30.62 2.43
C GLU A 53 10.96 -30.20 1.22
N LEU A 54 10.54 -29.15 0.49
CA LEU A 54 11.28 -28.62 -0.66
C LEU A 54 12.00 -27.29 -0.40
N LEU A 55 12.30 -27.00 0.88
CA LEU A 55 13.43 -26.14 1.27
C LEU A 55 14.46 -26.97 2.06
N GLY A 56 14.83 -28.13 1.52
CA GLY A 56 15.93 -28.97 1.99
C GLY A 56 17.34 -28.44 1.65
N SER A 57 17.48 -27.17 1.28
CA SER A 57 18.77 -26.50 1.16
C SER A 57 18.60 -25.05 1.58
N GLU A 58 19.32 -24.65 2.63
CA GLU A 58 19.48 -23.28 3.13
C GLU A 58 19.22 -22.23 2.03
N ALA A 59 18.03 -21.63 2.02
CA ALA A 59 17.83 -20.42 1.23
C ALA A 59 18.83 -19.41 1.80
N ALA A 60 19.86 -19.08 1.01
CA ALA A 60 20.88 -18.16 1.47
C ALA A 60 20.23 -16.80 1.68
N SER A 61 20.05 -16.42 2.95
CA SER A 61 19.50 -15.10 3.28
C SER A 61 20.60 -14.06 3.41
N GLN A 62 20.34 -12.86 2.91
CA GLN A 62 21.22 -11.70 3.07
C GLN A 62 20.48 -10.59 3.78
N MET A 63 21.08 -10.06 4.84
CA MET A 63 20.53 -8.96 5.61
C MET A 63 21.00 -7.60 5.08
N ALA A 64 20.08 -6.64 4.99
CA ALA A 64 20.40 -5.24 4.71
C ALA A 64 19.57 -4.31 5.59
N THR A 65 20.23 -3.38 6.29
CA THR A 65 19.56 -2.35 7.09
C THR A 65 19.48 -1.05 6.30
N LEU A 66 18.28 -0.48 6.18
CA LEU A 66 18.04 0.82 5.56
C LEU A 66 17.46 1.81 6.58
N PRO A 67 17.52 3.13 6.33
CA PRO A 67 16.92 4.10 7.24
C PRO A 67 15.42 3.87 7.42
N GLY A 68 15.04 3.29 8.56
CA GLY A 68 13.64 3.07 8.97
C GLY A 68 13.09 1.67 8.77
N TYR A 69 13.86 0.72 8.22
CA TYR A 69 13.45 -0.68 8.08
C TYR A 69 14.64 -1.60 7.80
N ASP A 70 14.46 -2.89 8.07
CA ASP A 70 15.42 -3.94 7.76
C ASP A 70 14.88 -4.84 6.63
N LEU A 71 15.79 -5.44 5.86
CA LEU A 71 15.49 -6.33 4.75
C LEU A 71 16.19 -7.67 4.95
N GLU A 72 15.46 -8.74 4.71
CA GLU A 72 16.00 -10.08 4.54
C GLU A 72 15.71 -10.56 3.12
N ILE A 73 16.78 -10.78 2.35
CA ILE A 73 16.73 -11.12 0.92
C ILE A 73 16.96 -12.62 0.76
N PHE A 74 16.11 -13.27 -0.03
CA PHE A 74 16.16 -14.69 -0.33
C PHE A 74 16.28 -14.92 -1.84
N ASP A 75 17.19 -15.80 -2.25
CA ASP A 75 17.26 -16.26 -3.64
C ASP A 75 16.52 -17.61 -3.74
N LEU A 76 15.36 -17.59 -4.38
CA LEU A 76 14.51 -18.77 -4.54
C LEU A 76 14.70 -19.40 -5.90
N SER A 77 14.97 -20.71 -5.88
CA SER A 77 15.08 -21.53 -7.07
C SER A 77 13.93 -22.51 -7.11
N LEU A 78 13.13 -22.46 -8.18
CA LEU A 78 12.14 -23.50 -8.45
C LEU A 78 12.84 -24.75 -9.02
N PRO A 79 12.28 -25.96 -8.78
CA PRO A 79 12.82 -27.19 -9.33
C PRO A 79 12.90 -27.14 -10.86
N GLU A 80 13.89 -27.84 -11.45
CA GLU A 80 14.06 -27.92 -12.92
C GLU A 80 12.82 -28.47 -13.64
N GLU A 81 12.00 -29.26 -12.94
CA GLU A 81 10.79 -29.89 -13.48
C GLU A 81 9.56 -28.97 -13.45
N HIS A 82 9.68 -27.77 -12.88
CA HIS A 82 8.57 -26.83 -12.76
C HIS A 82 8.12 -26.28 -14.12
N GLN A 83 6.83 -26.33 -14.40
CA GLN A 83 6.27 -25.85 -15.66
C GLN A 83 5.92 -24.37 -15.57
N VAL A 84 6.27 -23.61 -16.61
CA VAL A 84 5.92 -22.18 -16.72
C VAL A 84 4.40 -22.02 -16.59
N GLY A 85 3.98 -21.22 -15.61
CA GLY A 85 2.57 -20.92 -15.32
C GLY A 85 1.94 -21.79 -14.23
N GLU A 86 2.65 -22.79 -13.71
CA GLU A 86 2.29 -23.44 -12.44
C GLU A 86 2.73 -22.53 -11.29
N LEU A 87 1.95 -22.46 -10.21
CA LEU A 87 2.31 -21.66 -9.03
C LEU A 87 2.85 -22.59 -7.94
N VAL A 88 4.00 -22.22 -7.37
CA VAL A 88 4.61 -22.90 -6.24
C VAL A 88 4.37 -22.07 -4.99
N GLU A 89 3.75 -22.69 -4.00
CA GLU A 89 3.69 -22.17 -2.65
C GLU A 89 5.05 -22.33 -1.98
N SER A 90 5.57 -21.26 -1.41
CA SER A 90 6.82 -21.30 -0.64
C SER A 90 6.64 -20.53 0.65
N GLN A 91 7.13 -21.14 1.73
CA GLN A 91 6.98 -20.67 3.09
C GLN A 91 8.35 -20.32 3.64
N ILE A 92 8.50 -19.09 4.13
CA ILE A 92 9.73 -18.61 4.75
C ILE A 92 9.44 -18.27 6.22
N PRO A 93 10.23 -18.81 7.17
CA PRO A 93 10.11 -18.44 8.57
C PRO A 93 10.50 -16.98 8.79
N VAL A 94 9.69 -16.27 9.58
CA VAL A 94 9.94 -14.88 9.94
C VAL A 94 11.08 -14.80 10.94
N ASN A 95 11.99 -13.84 10.76
CA ASN A 95 13.02 -13.53 11.73
C ASN A 95 12.41 -12.76 12.93
N GLU A 96 12.12 -13.50 13.99
CA GLU A 96 11.49 -12.96 15.20
C GLU A 96 12.31 -11.88 15.90
N GLU A 97 13.65 -11.89 15.76
CA GLU A 97 14.51 -10.88 16.39
C GLU A 97 14.29 -9.48 15.82
N MET A 98 13.69 -9.40 14.61
CA MET A 98 13.37 -8.15 13.93
C MET A 98 11.95 -7.67 14.21
N LEU A 99 11.12 -8.48 14.86
CA LEU A 99 9.74 -8.12 15.16
C LEU A 99 9.69 -7.23 16.41
N PRO A 100 9.08 -6.04 16.32
CA PRO A 100 8.89 -5.20 17.49
C PRO A 100 7.89 -5.86 18.47
N PRO A 101 8.12 -5.73 19.79
CA PRO A 101 7.30 -6.41 20.79
C PRO A 101 5.88 -5.83 20.84
N GLY A 102 4.88 -6.71 20.85
CA GLY A 102 3.47 -6.36 21.06
C GLY A 102 2.74 -5.83 19.82
N ILE A 103 3.40 -5.80 18.66
CA ILE A 103 2.77 -5.46 17.39
C ILE A 103 2.45 -6.77 16.62
N PRO A 104 1.24 -6.91 16.05
CA PRO A 104 0.91 -8.08 15.22
C PRO A 104 1.89 -8.23 14.06
N ILE A 105 2.35 -9.46 13.80
CA ILE A 105 3.36 -9.77 12.78
C ILE A 105 2.99 -9.26 11.38
N GLN A 106 1.70 -9.23 11.04
CA GLN A 106 1.21 -8.74 9.75
C GLN A 106 1.42 -7.24 9.58
N GLU A 107 1.42 -6.49 10.69
CA GLU A 107 1.68 -5.05 10.72
C GLU A 107 3.18 -4.74 10.71
N CYS A 108 4.05 -5.74 10.81
CA CYS A 108 5.50 -5.55 10.86
C CYS A 108 6.20 -5.90 9.55
N LEU A 109 5.48 -6.46 8.57
CA LEU A 109 6.08 -7.07 7.38
C LEU A 109 5.56 -6.49 6.06
N ALA A 110 6.41 -6.52 5.05
CA ALA A 110 6.05 -6.47 3.64
C ALA A 110 6.90 -7.47 2.85
N ALA A 111 6.44 -7.88 1.67
CA ALA A 111 7.19 -8.76 0.78
C ALA A 111 7.33 -8.12 -0.61
N THR A 112 8.51 -8.26 -1.20
CA THR A 112 8.82 -7.78 -2.54
C THR A 112 9.57 -8.82 -3.36
N ILE A 113 9.42 -8.77 -4.67
CA ILE A 113 10.16 -9.55 -5.66
C ILE A 113 11.04 -8.63 -6.50
N TYR A 114 12.26 -9.04 -6.81
CA TYR A 114 13.12 -8.30 -7.71
C TYR A 114 12.74 -8.59 -9.17
N ASP A 115 12.32 -7.57 -9.91
CA ASP A 115 12.07 -7.67 -11.35
C ASP A 115 13.36 -7.37 -12.12
N GLU A 116 13.91 -8.42 -12.74
CA GLU A 116 15.14 -8.32 -13.52
C GLU A 116 15.01 -7.45 -14.79
N ASN A 117 13.80 -7.24 -15.32
CA ASN A 117 13.61 -6.39 -16.49
C ASN A 117 13.66 -4.92 -16.10
N ASP A 118 12.96 -4.57 -15.03
CA ASP A 118 12.84 -3.19 -14.55
C ASP A 118 13.99 -2.79 -13.61
N LYS A 119 14.82 -3.77 -13.21
CA LYS A 119 15.90 -3.61 -12.22
C LYS A 119 15.40 -2.98 -10.91
N ALA A 120 14.18 -3.32 -10.53
CA ALA A 120 13.46 -2.73 -9.40
C ALA A 120 12.79 -3.81 -8.55
N TRP A 121 12.69 -3.55 -7.25
CA TRP A 121 11.88 -4.34 -6.34
C TRP A 121 10.41 -3.96 -6.50
N LYS A 122 9.55 -4.97 -6.62
CA LYS A 122 8.10 -4.81 -6.74
C LYS A 122 7.40 -5.48 -5.58
N PRO A 123 6.38 -4.87 -4.98
CA PRO A 123 5.57 -5.53 -3.97
C PRO A 123 4.91 -6.78 -4.53
N ILE A 124 4.76 -7.81 -3.69
CA ILE A 124 4.01 -9.02 -4.00
C ILE A 124 3.02 -9.35 -2.89
N PRO A 125 1.90 -10.03 -3.21
CA PRO A 125 1.01 -10.55 -2.20
C PRO A 125 1.68 -11.68 -1.41
N PHE A 126 1.40 -11.72 -0.11
CA PHE A 126 1.85 -12.78 0.79
C PHE A 126 0.80 -13.02 1.87
N LEU A 127 0.86 -14.21 2.46
CA LEU A 127 0.10 -14.59 3.64
C LEU A 127 1.04 -14.68 4.83
N VAL A 128 0.54 -14.35 6.01
CA VAL A 128 1.30 -14.52 7.25
C VAL A 128 0.49 -15.40 8.17
N ASP A 129 1.07 -16.54 8.52
CA ASP A 129 0.57 -17.38 9.59
C ASP A 129 1.19 -16.89 10.90
N ALA A 130 0.36 -16.32 11.78
CA ALA A 130 0.82 -15.78 13.05
C ALA A 130 1.20 -16.88 14.06
N GLU A 131 0.64 -18.08 13.93
CA GLU A 131 0.91 -19.20 14.82
C GLU A 131 2.25 -19.86 14.45
N SER A 132 2.43 -20.19 13.18
CA SER A 132 3.67 -20.80 12.69
C SER A 132 4.77 -19.79 12.36
N LYS A 133 4.44 -18.49 12.36
CA LYS A 133 5.34 -17.36 12.05
C LYS A 133 6.02 -17.54 10.69
N ASN A 134 5.26 -18.00 9.71
CA ASN A 134 5.72 -18.14 8.34
C ASN A 134 5.08 -17.09 7.45
N VAL A 135 5.86 -16.60 6.48
CA VAL A 135 5.38 -15.85 5.33
C VAL A 135 5.25 -16.81 4.16
N THR A 136 4.04 -16.92 3.64
CA THR A 136 3.76 -17.72 2.44
C THR A 136 3.60 -16.80 1.24
N PHE A 137 4.30 -17.11 0.17
CA PHE A 137 4.14 -16.47 -1.13
C PHE A 137 4.00 -17.53 -2.20
N PHE A 138 3.51 -17.10 -3.35
CA PHE A 138 3.26 -17.97 -4.49
C PHE A 138 4.00 -17.40 -5.68
N ILE A 139 4.87 -18.22 -6.25
CA ILE A 139 5.77 -17.82 -7.35
C ILE A 139 5.67 -18.84 -8.48
N ASP A 140 5.74 -18.36 -9.72
CA ASP A 140 5.71 -19.17 -10.96
C ASP A 140 7.09 -19.25 -11.64
N ARG A 141 8.10 -18.69 -10.99
CA ARG A 141 9.49 -18.62 -11.47
C ARG A 141 10.47 -18.49 -10.31
N SER A 142 11.71 -18.95 -10.55
CA SER A 142 12.84 -18.62 -9.68
C SER A 142 13.02 -17.11 -9.62
N ALA A 143 13.20 -16.57 -8.42
CA ALA A 143 13.22 -15.14 -8.19
C ALA A 143 13.99 -14.76 -6.94
N ARG A 144 14.39 -13.49 -6.85
CA ARG A 144 14.91 -12.91 -5.61
C ARG A 144 13.76 -12.25 -4.87
N LEU A 145 13.54 -12.64 -3.63
CA LEU A 145 12.52 -12.06 -2.75
C LEU A 145 13.18 -11.26 -1.64
N ALA A 146 12.47 -10.28 -1.09
CA ALA A 146 12.85 -9.61 0.13
C ALA A 146 11.65 -9.50 1.06
N ILE A 147 11.86 -9.89 2.32
CA ILE A 147 10.95 -9.60 3.43
C ILE A 147 11.47 -8.33 4.11
N THR A 148 10.61 -7.32 4.18
CA THR A 148 10.88 -6.05 4.84
C THR A 148 10.30 -6.07 6.24
N TYR A 149 11.12 -5.74 7.24
CA TYR A 149 10.75 -5.65 8.65
C TYR A 149 10.69 -4.19 9.08
N PHE A 150 9.56 -3.78 9.63
CA PHE A 150 9.35 -2.44 10.16
C PHE A 150 9.63 -2.41 11.67
N PRO A 151 10.44 -1.45 12.17
CA PRO A 151 10.79 -1.36 13.59
C PRO A 151 9.63 -0.88 14.49
N GLY A 152 8.48 -0.57 13.91
CA GLY A 152 7.23 -0.24 14.58
C GLY A 152 6.05 -0.72 13.74
N GLU A 153 4.83 -0.32 14.09
CA GLU A 153 3.66 -0.62 13.26
C GLU A 153 3.91 -0.09 11.84
N ARG A 154 3.53 -0.83 10.80
CA ARG A 154 3.45 -0.29 9.43
C ARG A 154 2.54 0.93 9.37
N SER A 155 1.55 1.00 10.27
CA SER A 155 0.78 2.21 10.52
C SER A 155 1.65 3.42 10.97
N ALA A 156 2.83 3.23 11.55
CA ALA A 156 3.71 4.31 11.99
C ALA A 156 4.48 4.97 10.83
N ILE A 157 4.67 4.25 9.71
CA ILE A 157 5.15 4.85 8.45
C ILE A 157 4.03 5.50 7.63
N LYS A 158 2.77 5.53 8.13
CA LYS A 158 1.58 6.17 7.51
C LYS A 158 1.78 7.61 7.04
N ASP A 159 2.83 8.30 7.48
CA ASP A 159 3.15 9.65 7.04
C ASP A 159 3.75 9.66 5.62
N ARG A 160 4.06 8.50 5.06
CA ARG A 160 4.45 8.31 3.66
C ARG A 160 3.78 7.04 3.13
N LEU A 161 3.34 7.02 1.86
CA LEU A 161 3.04 5.75 1.21
C LEU A 161 4.38 5.06 0.95
N PRO A 162 4.65 3.86 1.50
CA PRO A 162 5.93 3.20 1.23
C PRO A 162 6.01 2.84 -0.26
N GLU A 163 7.16 3.09 -0.91
CA GLU A 163 7.41 2.68 -2.30
C GLU A 163 7.24 1.17 -2.51
N PHE A 164 7.40 0.40 -1.42
CA PHE A 164 7.27 -1.05 -1.35
C PHE A 164 5.90 -1.53 -0.88
N ASP A 165 4.96 -0.61 -0.63
CA ASP A 165 3.61 -0.98 -0.27
C ASP A 165 2.82 -1.13 -1.55
N GLY A 166 2.61 -2.36 -1.99
CA GLY A 166 1.58 -2.73 -2.95
C GLY A 166 0.62 -3.70 -2.28
N LEU A 167 0.01 -3.34 -1.15
CA LEU A 167 -1.03 -4.15 -0.48
C LEU A 167 -0.75 -5.67 -0.41
N GLY A 168 0.39 -6.08 0.13
CA GLY A 168 0.51 -7.36 0.84
C GLY A 168 0.69 -7.06 2.34
N GLY A 169 -0.01 -7.65 3.31
CA GLY A 169 -1.01 -8.69 3.23
C GLY A 169 -2.07 -8.54 4.32
N THR A 170 -3.34 -8.58 3.91
CA THR A 170 -4.52 -8.98 4.73
C THR A 170 -5.75 -9.24 3.84
N PHE A 171 -5.62 -9.48 2.52
CA PHE A 171 -6.81 -9.86 1.74
C PHE A 171 -7.44 -11.17 2.20
N PHE A 172 -6.64 -12.04 2.84
CA PHE A 172 -7.07 -13.32 3.40
C PHE A 172 -6.50 -13.48 4.82
N ASN A 173 -6.88 -12.61 5.74
CA ASN A 173 -6.70 -12.92 7.15
C ASN A 173 -7.95 -13.64 7.65
N GLU A 174 -7.82 -14.91 8.05
CA GLU A 174 -8.95 -15.75 8.48
C GLU A 174 -9.60 -15.24 9.79
N GLU A 175 -8.90 -14.41 10.57
CA GLU A 175 -9.34 -14.05 11.93
C GLU A 175 -10.22 -12.80 12.02
N LYS A 176 -10.28 -11.97 10.97
CA LYS A 176 -11.20 -10.83 10.92
C LYS A 176 -11.79 -10.69 9.53
N GLU A 177 -13.08 -11.00 9.43
CA GLU A 177 -13.92 -10.64 8.30
C GLU A 177 -14.01 -9.10 8.24
N ILE A 178 -12.97 -8.45 7.70
CA ILE A 178 -13.00 -7.03 7.40
C ILE A 178 -14.00 -6.90 6.25
N GLN A 179 -15.17 -6.34 6.53
CA GLN A 179 -16.15 -6.01 5.51
C GLN A 179 -15.66 -4.79 4.75
N TRP A 180 -14.86 -5.02 3.72
CA TRP A 180 -14.48 -3.98 2.78
C TRP A 180 -15.72 -3.60 1.97
N THR A 181 -16.37 -2.49 2.31
CA THR A 181 -17.60 -2.09 1.61
C THR A 181 -17.34 -1.16 0.43
N ASN A 182 -16.15 -0.54 0.35
CA ASN A 182 -15.64 0.23 -0.78
C ASN A 182 -14.13 0.53 -0.60
N GLY A 183 -13.51 1.13 -1.60
CA GLY A 183 -12.10 1.46 -1.70
C GLY A 183 -11.71 2.65 -0.85
N TRP A 184 -12.66 3.49 -0.43
CA TRP A 184 -12.42 4.46 0.63
C TRP A 184 -12.19 3.78 1.97
N ASP A 185 -12.90 2.70 2.28
CA ASP A 185 -12.68 1.94 3.50
C ASP A 185 -11.28 1.32 3.48
N ILE A 186 -10.83 0.84 2.31
CA ILE A 186 -9.44 0.40 2.11
C ILE A 186 -8.48 1.54 2.45
N LEU A 187 -8.65 2.70 1.84
CA LEU A 187 -7.77 3.84 2.06
C LEU A 187 -7.77 4.34 3.52
N ASN A 188 -8.94 4.43 4.13
CA ASN A 188 -9.12 4.96 5.48
C ASN A 188 -8.58 4.00 6.53
N LEU A 189 -8.85 2.70 6.39
CA LEU A 189 -8.37 1.68 7.30
C LEU A 189 -6.86 1.49 7.18
N HIS A 190 -6.34 1.36 5.96
CA HIS A 190 -4.91 1.08 5.75
C HIS A 190 -4.01 2.30 5.94
N TYR A 191 -4.43 3.48 5.51
CA TYR A 191 -3.56 4.66 5.53
C TYR A 191 -3.96 5.69 6.59
N GLY A 192 -4.90 5.35 7.46
CA GLY A 192 -5.32 6.23 8.57
C GLY A 192 -5.93 7.54 8.08
N LEU A 193 -6.55 7.53 6.90
CA LEU A 193 -7.19 8.69 6.29
C LEU A 193 -8.57 8.96 6.91
N ALA A 194 -8.74 8.80 8.23
CA ALA A 194 -10.02 8.88 8.92
C ALA A 194 -10.81 10.20 8.70
N GLU A 195 -10.14 11.24 8.21
CA GLU A 195 -10.75 12.52 7.83
C GLU A 195 -10.88 12.73 6.30
N ALA A 196 -10.20 11.92 5.47
CA ALA A 196 -10.34 11.96 4.02
C ALA A 196 -11.73 11.46 3.64
N SER A 197 -12.60 12.42 3.38
CA SER A 197 -13.92 12.19 2.82
C SER A 197 -13.94 12.67 1.38
N VAL A 198 -14.99 12.28 0.64
CA VAL A 198 -15.42 12.95 -0.60
C VAL A 198 -15.49 14.48 -0.40
N GLY A 199 -15.78 14.95 0.81
CA GLY A 199 -15.73 16.35 1.20
C GLY A 199 -14.34 16.98 1.09
N ILE A 200 -13.26 16.26 1.43
CA ILE A 200 -11.89 16.76 1.24
C ILE A 200 -11.54 16.79 -0.24
N LEU A 201 -11.86 15.74 -1.00
CA LEU A 201 -11.69 15.73 -2.46
C LEU A 201 -12.39 16.90 -3.15
N SER A 202 -13.63 17.22 -2.76
CA SER A 202 -14.41 18.32 -3.37
C SER A 202 -13.80 19.72 -3.20
N GLY A 203 -12.85 19.90 -2.29
CA GLY A 203 -12.08 21.15 -2.20
C GLY A 203 -10.65 21.04 -2.71
N ILE A 204 -10.27 19.92 -3.34
CA ILE A 204 -9.22 19.91 -4.35
C ILE A 204 -9.80 20.56 -5.60
N PRO A 205 -9.28 21.71 -6.04
CA PRO A 205 -9.88 22.43 -7.16
C PRO A 205 -9.45 21.88 -8.51
N ASP A 206 -8.41 21.05 -8.52
CA ASP A 206 -8.03 20.22 -9.66
C ASP A 206 -9.05 19.10 -9.83
N LYS A 207 -10.09 19.43 -10.60
CA LYS A 207 -11.16 18.50 -10.95
C LYS A 207 -10.63 17.28 -11.72
N GLU A 208 -9.51 17.39 -12.42
CA GLU A 208 -8.95 16.27 -13.15
C GLU A 208 -8.24 15.30 -12.20
N ALA A 209 -7.46 15.79 -11.22
CA ALA A 209 -6.89 14.95 -10.17
C ALA A 209 -7.97 14.25 -9.35
N VAL A 210 -9.03 14.98 -8.96
CA VAL A 210 -10.17 14.39 -8.26
C VAL A 210 -10.83 13.31 -9.10
N ALA A 211 -11.14 13.60 -10.37
CA ALA A 211 -11.76 12.61 -11.26
C ALA A 211 -10.89 11.38 -11.48
N ARG A 212 -9.55 11.53 -11.55
CA ARG A 212 -8.62 10.40 -11.65
C ARG A 212 -8.62 9.56 -10.37
N VAL A 213 -8.57 10.18 -9.19
CA VAL A 213 -8.65 9.46 -7.92
C VAL A 213 -10.00 8.75 -7.76
N GLU A 214 -11.11 9.40 -8.11
CA GLU A 214 -12.44 8.80 -8.08
C GLU A 214 -12.58 7.63 -9.06
N LEU A 215 -12.02 7.75 -10.26
CA LEU A 215 -11.97 6.67 -11.24
C LEU A 215 -11.17 5.48 -10.72
N LEU A 216 -9.96 5.72 -10.22
CA LEU A 216 -9.07 4.68 -9.68
C LEU A 216 -9.69 4.00 -8.46
N LEU A 217 -10.37 4.75 -7.60
CA LEU A 217 -11.13 4.18 -6.48
C LEU A 217 -12.28 3.30 -6.97
N SER A 218 -13.03 3.74 -7.97
CA SER A 218 -14.10 2.92 -8.56
C SER A 218 -13.56 1.65 -9.23
N GLU A 219 -12.35 1.69 -9.80
CA GLU A 219 -11.66 0.52 -10.33
C GLU A 219 -11.26 -0.44 -9.21
N VAL A 220 -10.70 0.08 -8.10
CA VAL A 220 -10.41 -0.71 -6.89
C VAL A 220 -11.69 -1.37 -6.36
N ASP A 221 -12.81 -0.65 -6.28
CA ASP A 221 -14.11 -1.18 -5.82
C ASP A 221 -14.58 -2.36 -6.67
N ALA A 222 -14.52 -2.20 -7.99
CA ALA A 222 -14.94 -3.23 -8.94
C ALA A 222 -14.07 -4.47 -8.82
N VAL A 223 -12.74 -4.30 -8.76
CA VAL A 223 -11.82 -5.42 -8.64
C VAL A 223 -11.90 -6.10 -7.27
N LEU A 224 -12.15 -5.34 -6.21
CA LEU A 224 -12.37 -5.88 -4.88
C LEU A 224 -13.62 -6.75 -4.83
N ALA A 225 -14.73 -6.30 -5.43
CA ALA A 225 -15.95 -7.09 -5.51
C ALA A 225 -15.73 -8.41 -6.25
N ASP A 226 -14.96 -8.38 -7.35
CA ASP A 226 -14.55 -9.57 -8.09
C ASP A 226 -13.69 -10.49 -7.22
N ALA A 227 -12.68 -9.95 -6.52
CA ALA A 227 -11.79 -10.71 -5.64
C ALA A 227 -12.55 -11.40 -4.49
N VAL A 228 -13.48 -10.68 -3.85
CA VAL A 228 -14.34 -11.24 -2.80
C VAL A 228 -15.22 -12.37 -3.35
N SER A 229 -15.71 -12.26 -4.58
CA SER A 229 -16.54 -13.30 -5.19
C SER A 229 -15.80 -14.62 -5.47
N VAL A 230 -14.48 -14.56 -5.66
CA VAL A 230 -13.62 -15.73 -5.91
C VAL A 230 -12.81 -16.17 -4.70
N LYS A 231 -12.98 -15.53 -3.54
CA LYS A 231 -12.17 -15.76 -2.33
C LYS A 231 -12.18 -17.24 -1.88
N ASP A 232 -13.36 -17.86 -1.96
CA ASP A 232 -13.60 -19.26 -1.56
C ASP A 232 -13.52 -20.22 -2.76
N SER A 233 -13.05 -19.74 -3.92
CA SER A 233 -12.92 -20.57 -5.10
C SER A 233 -11.85 -21.65 -4.87
N PRO A 234 -12.15 -22.93 -5.19
CA PRO A 234 -11.12 -23.97 -5.20
C PRO A 234 -10.10 -23.76 -6.32
N GLU A 235 -10.42 -22.94 -7.33
CA GLU A 235 -9.54 -22.63 -8.45
C GLU A 235 -8.54 -21.55 -8.03
N MET A 236 -7.32 -21.98 -7.73
CA MET A 236 -6.21 -21.13 -7.32
C MET A 236 -5.89 -20.03 -8.35
N GLU A 237 -5.84 -20.38 -9.64
CA GLU A 237 -5.60 -19.43 -10.74
C GLU A 237 -6.58 -18.24 -10.75
N LEU A 238 -7.85 -18.46 -10.42
CA LEU A 238 -8.85 -17.38 -10.33
C LEU A 238 -8.57 -16.43 -9.18
N ARG A 239 -8.08 -16.94 -8.04
CA ARG A 239 -7.73 -16.12 -6.87
C ARG A 239 -6.49 -15.27 -7.16
N PHE A 240 -5.47 -15.83 -7.82
CA PHE A 240 -4.29 -15.09 -8.24
C PHE A 240 -4.61 -13.99 -9.25
N ALA A 241 -5.37 -14.32 -10.29
CA ALA A 241 -5.75 -13.33 -11.30
C ALA A 241 -6.57 -12.17 -10.70
N ALA A 242 -7.39 -12.43 -9.67
CA ALA A 242 -8.11 -11.38 -8.96
C ALA A 242 -7.18 -10.53 -8.07
N ALA A 243 -6.23 -11.17 -7.35
CA ALA A 243 -5.24 -10.47 -6.55
C ALA A 243 -4.33 -9.56 -7.40
N GLU A 244 -3.80 -10.07 -8.51
CA GLU A 244 -2.94 -9.28 -9.42
C GLU A 244 -3.65 -8.04 -9.97
N LYS A 245 -4.93 -8.16 -10.35
CA LYS A 245 -5.73 -7.01 -10.79
C LYS A 245 -5.91 -5.99 -9.68
N LEU A 246 -6.11 -6.46 -8.44
CA LEU A 246 -6.34 -5.60 -7.30
C LEU A 246 -5.08 -4.82 -6.97
N ASP A 247 -3.93 -5.51 -6.96
CA ASP A 247 -2.61 -4.92 -6.77
C ASP A 247 -2.33 -3.87 -7.84
N ALA A 248 -2.64 -4.16 -9.11
CA ALA A 248 -2.46 -3.21 -10.20
C ALA A 248 -3.33 -1.95 -10.04
N ALA A 249 -4.61 -2.10 -9.69
CA ALA A 249 -5.53 -0.98 -9.46
C ALA A 249 -5.08 -0.11 -8.28
N VAL A 250 -4.66 -0.76 -7.19
CA VAL A 250 -4.14 -0.11 -5.99
C VAL A 250 -2.83 0.61 -6.27
N LEU A 251 -1.92 0.00 -7.02
CA LEU A 251 -0.65 0.61 -7.40
C LEU A 251 -0.90 1.89 -8.22
N ALA A 252 -1.83 1.85 -9.17
CA ALA A 252 -2.21 3.02 -9.95
C ALA A 252 -2.77 4.14 -9.06
N LEU A 253 -3.64 3.80 -8.09
CA LEU A 253 -4.14 4.74 -7.09
C LEU A 253 -3.01 5.34 -6.25
N LYS A 254 -2.06 4.51 -5.78
CA LYS A 254 -0.89 4.96 -5.01
C LYS A 254 -0.02 5.92 -5.80
N GLN A 255 0.24 5.62 -7.07
CA GLN A 255 1.02 6.50 -7.95
C GLN A 255 0.35 7.86 -8.11
N GLU A 256 -0.98 7.90 -8.25
CA GLU A 256 -1.72 9.17 -8.30
C GLU A 256 -1.65 9.93 -6.97
N LEU A 257 -1.83 9.24 -5.85
CA LEU A 257 -1.77 9.82 -4.50
C LEU A 257 -0.38 10.31 -4.10
N ASN A 258 0.68 9.70 -4.63
CA ASN A 258 2.07 10.09 -4.41
C ASN A 258 2.57 11.22 -5.32
N LYS A 259 1.73 11.75 -6.21
CA LYS A 259 2.12 12.92 -7.02
C LYS A 259 2.47 14.09 -6.11
N GLU A 260 3.66 14.62 -6.32
CA GLU A 260 4.20 15.74 -5.55
C GLU A 260 3.70 17.08 -6.09
N TYR A 261 3.34 17.95 -5.15
CA TYR A 261 2.97 19.33 -5.36
C TYR A 261 3.93 20.21 -4.57
N VAL A 262 4.51 21.19 -5.27
CA VAL A 262 5.43 22.16 -4.70
C VAL A 262 4.76 23.52 -4.63
N ILE A 263 4.60 24.03 -3.41
CA ILE A 263 4.09 25.37 -3.14
C ILE A 263 5.27 26.25 -2.75
N THR A 264 5.61 27.19 -3.63
CA THR A 264 6.60 28.22 -3.38
C THR A 264 5.91 29.50 -2.95
N VAL A 265 6.27 30.00 -1.78
CA VAL A 265 5.81 31.28 -1.25
C VAL A 265 6.97 32.26 -1.33
N GLU A 266 6.83 33.29 -2.15
CA GLU A 266 7.80 34.36 -2.28
C GLU A 266 7.39 35.56 -1.41
N LEU A 267 8.33 36.12 -0.68
CA LEU A 267 8.15 37.35 0.09
C LEU A 267 8.68 38.54 -0.70
N ASP A 268 7.79 39.44 -1.11
CA ASP A 268 8.22 40.70 -1.75
C ASP A 268 9.05 41.52 -0.75
N PHE A 269 10.09 42.23 -1.24
CA PHE A 269 10.96 43.08 -0.41
C PHE A 269 11.58 42.36 0.80
N TYR A 270 11.87 41.06 0.66
CA TYR A 270 12.53 40.27 1.71
C TYR A 270 13.89 40.85 2.14
N ASP A 271 14.56 41.61 1.26
CA ASP A 271 15.80 42.34 1.55
C ASP A 271 15.65 43.41 2.64
N LYS A 272 14.40 43.79 2.97
CA LYS A 272 14.06 44.73 4.05
C LYS A 272 13.77 44.04 5.37
N VAL A 273 13.67 42.72 5.40
CA VAL A 273 13.42 41.93 6.60
C VAL A 273 14.74 41.69 7.32
N ASN A 274 14.82 42.09 8.60
CA ASN A 274 16.05 41.94 9.38
C ASN A 274 16.43 40.48 9.66
N ASP A 275 15.44 39.61 9.82
CA ASP A 275 15.66 38.20 10.18
C ASP A 275 14.64 37.30 9.45
N LEU A 276 15.10 36.68 8.37
CA LEU A 276 14.31 35.71 7.59
C LEU A 276 14.11 34.39 8.34
N ALA A 277 15.01 34.02 9.26
CA ALA A 277 14.88 32.80 10.06
C ALA A 277 13.70 32.89 11.03
N LEU A 278 13.31 34.09 11.46
CA LEU A 278 12.12 34.33 12.28
C LEU A 278 10.85 34.59 11.47
N THR A 279 10.98 34.77 10.16
CA THR A 279 9.85 34.99 9.24
C THR A 279 9.32 33.64 8.78
N LYS A 280 8.02 33.40 8.95
CA LYS A 280 7.42 32.07 8.74
C LYS A 280 6.33 32.06 7.69
N ALA A 281 6.28 30.99 6.92
CA ALA A 281 5.11 30.55 6.18
C ALA A 281 4.56 29.27 6.85
N SER A 282 3.24 29.15 6.93
CA SER A 282 2.58 27.99 7.52
C SER A 282 1.39 27.56 6.67
N LEU A 283 1.36 26.30 6.25
CA LEU A 283 0.17 25.71 5.63
C LEU A 283 -0.92 25.53 6.68
N ARG A 284 -2.18 25.80 6.29
CA ARG A 284 -3.35 25.60 7.15
C ARG A 284 -4.41 24.78 6.47
N ASN A 285 -4.97 23.81 7.20
CA ASN A 285 -6.13 23.03 6.80
C ASN A 285 -7.42 23.86 6.87
N ARG A 286 -8.55 23.27 6.46
CA ARG A 286 -9.86 23.96 6.46
C ARG A 286 -10.35 24.34 7.84
N GLN A 287 -9.87 23.66 8.88
CA GLN A 287 -10.13 23.93 10.28
C GLN A 287 -9.26 25.09 10.82
N GLY A 288 -8.31 25.58 10.02
CA GLY A 288 -7.40 26.67 10.37
C GLY A 288 -6.18 26.21 11.17
N GLU A 289 -5.99 24.90 11.34
CA GLU A 289 -4.86 24.31 12.05
C GLU A 289 -3.62 24.31 11.18
N ILE A 290 -2.45 24.51 11.80
CA ILE A 290 -1.18 24.51 11.08
C ILE A 290 -0.75 23.06 10.84
N THR A 291 -0.61 22.69 9.57
CA THR A 291 -0.20 21.34 9.16
C THR A 291 1.31 21.26 8.91
N GLN A 292 1.89 22.35 8.39
CA GLN A 292 3.33 22.48 8.16
C GLN A 292 3.75 23.93 8.36
N SER A 293 4.97 24.17 8.82
CA SER A 293 5.53 25.51 9.00
C SER A 293 7.01 25.51 8.71
N MET A 294 7.49 26.56 8.05
CA MET A 294 8.90 26.76 7.75
C MET A 294 9.26 28.23 7.69
N SER A 295 10.54 28.51 7.86
CA SER A 295 11.08 29.86 7.71
C SER A 295 11.42 30.17 6.26
N PHE A 296 11.46 31.45 5.91
CA PHE A 296 11.94 31.89 4.60
C PHE A 296 13.46 31.74 4.49
N ASP A 297 13.94 31.34 3.32
CA ASP A 297 15.35 31.20 3.01
C ASP A 297 16.01 32.55 2.68
N ALA A 298 17.30 32.53 2.31
CA ALA A 298 18.06 33.72 1.95
C ALA A 298 17.59 34.43 0.66
N ASN A 299 16.74 33.77 -0.14
CA ASN A 299 16.13 34.32 -1.35
C ASN A 299 14.71 34.84 -1.10
N GLY A 300 14.25 34.83 0.16
CA GLY A 300 12.90 35.23 0.49
C GLY A 300 11.85 34.22 0.04
N GLN A 301 12.19 32.92 -0.02
CA GLN A 301 11.29 31.84 -0.40
C GLN A 301 11.04 30.86 0.74
N ALA A 302 9.82 30.38 0.83
CA ALA A 302 9.45 29.19 1.61
C ALA A 302 8.83 28.16 0.66
N ILE A 303 9.38 26.94 0.63
CA ILE A 303 9.03 25.91 -0.34
C ILE A 303 8.46 24.69 0.39
N PHE A 304 7.16 24.44 0.21
CA PHE A 304 6.48 23.26 0.73
C PHE A 304 6.39 22.21 -0.37
N ALA A 305 6.96 21.04 -0.15
CA ALA A 305 6.68 19.85 -0.92
C ALA A 305 5.65 19.01 -0.16
N LEU A 306 4.59 18.60 -0.85
CA LEU A 306 3.59 17.69 -0.31
C LEU A 306 3.05 16.76 -1.41
N THR A 307 2.70 15.54 -1.04
CA THR A 307 1.97 14.63 -1.92
C THR A 307 0.46 14.89 -1.86
N LEU A 308 -0.30 14.39 -2.83
CA LEU A 308 -1.76 14.40 -2.75
C LEU A 308 -2.27 13.60 -1.53
N PHE A 309 -1.60 12.52 -1.19
CA PHE A 309 -1.85 11.75 0.03
C PHE A 309 -1.72 12.61 1.30
N GLU A 310 -0.59 13.32 1.46
CA GLU A 310 -0.37 14.22 2.60
C GLU A 310 -1.39 15.37 2.62
N PHE A 311 -1.75 15.91 1.44
CA PHE A 311 -2.82 16.90 1.32
C PHE A 311 -4.13 16.38 1.92
N LEU A 312 -4.56 15.17 1.52
CA LEU A 312 -5.80 14.57 2.00
C LEU A 312 -5.76 14.31 3.49
N LYS A 313 -4.66 13.71 3.95
CA LYS A 313 -4.44 13.34 5.34
C LYS A 313 -4.47 14.55 6.28
N THR A 314 -3.93 15.68 5.84
CA THR A 314 -3.84 16.88 6.67
C THR A 314 -5.08 17.77 6.59
N GLY A 315 -6.20 17.28 6.06
CA GLY A 315 -7.45 18.04 6.02
C GLY A 315 -7.58 18.97 4.80
N GLY A 316 -6.73 18.79 3.79
CA GLY A 316 -6.69 19.60 2.57
C GLY A 316 -6.26 21.04 2.83
N PRO A 317 -4.97 21.31 3.06
CA PRO A 317 -4.49 22.67 3.29
C PRO A 317 -4.73 23.54 2.05
N THR A 318 -5.46 24.64 2.21
CA THR A 318 -5.79 25.55 1.09
C THR A 318 -5.28 26.96 1.33
N GLU A 319 -4.64 27.20 2.46
CA GLU A 319 -4.13 28.52 2.85
C GLU A 319 -2.69 28.44 3.33
N VAL A 320 -1.95 29.52 3.06
CA VAL A 320 -0.65 29.80 3.64
C VAL A 320 -0.76 31.05 4.49
N ALA A 321 -0.48 30.94 5.78
CA ALA A 321 -0.29 32.08 6.66
C ALA A 321 1.18 32.52 6.63
N VAL A 322 1.42 33.79 6.33
CA VAL A 322 2.75 34.41 6.34
C VAL A 322 2.84 35.38 7.52
N LEU A 323 3.91 35.26 8.28
CA LEU A 323 4.21 36.11 9.44
C LEU A 323 5.63 36.66 9.33
N VAL A 324 5.75 37.98 9.25
CA VAL A 324 7.02 38.72 9.42
C VAL A 324 6.97 39.42 10.78
N PRO A 325 7.82 39.07 11.75
CA PRO A 325 7.88 39.73 13.04
C PRO A 325 8.18 41.23 12.92
N ALA A 326 7.75 42.01 13.91
CA ALA A 326 8.11 43.42 13.98
C ALA A 326 9.63 43.59 14.15
N HIS A 327 10.21 44.60 13.50
CA HIS A 327 11.63 44.94 13.62
C HIS A 327 11.82 46.47 13.47
N PRO A 328 13.00 47.03 13.77
CA PRO A 328 13.22 48.48 13.75
C PRO A 328 12.77 49.12 12.43
N GLY A 329 11.84 50.08 12.51
CA GLY A 329 11.28 50.80 11.36
C GLY A 329 10.05 50.15 10.72
N TYR A 330 9.68 48.92 11.10
CA TYR A 330 8.60 48.16 10.46
C TYR A 330 7.69 47.46 11.49
N LYS A 331 6.39 47.53 11.25
CA LYS A 331 5.41 46.79 12.06
C LYS A 331 5.36 45.32 11.62
N GLU A 332 4.88 44.47 12.52
CA GLU A 332 4.53 43.07 12.20
C GLU A 332 3.64 43.03 10.95
N PHE A 333 3.92 42.07 10.06
CA PHE A 333 3.10 41.78 8.90
C PHE A 333 2.52 40.38 8.97
N LYS A 334 1.23 40.30 8.65
CA LYS A 334 0.47 39.06 8.56
C LYS A 334 -0.26 39.06 7.23
N ALA A 335 -0.17 37.96 6.51
CA ALA A 335 -0.96 37.72 5.31
C ALA A 335 -1.47 36.28 5.29
N THR A 336 -2.61 36.09 4.64
CA THR A 336 -3.16 34.77 4.33
C THR A 336 -3.28 34.69 2.82
N LEU A 337 -2.68 33.67 2.21
CA LEU A 337 -2.69 33.41 0.79
C LEU A 337 -3.45 32.12 0.54
N SER A 338 -4.58 32.21 -0.16
CA SER A 338 -5.31 31.00 -0.57
C SER A 338 -4.67 30.42 -1.83
N TYR A 339 -4.61 29.10 -1.91
CA TYR A 339 -4.12 28.39 -3.07
C TYR A 339 -5.00 27.19 -3.40
N ARG A 340 -4.72 26.59 -4.55
CA ARG A 340 -5.45 25.48 -5.12
C ARG A 340 -4.43 24.55 -5.76
N LEU A 341 -4.58 23.23 -5.60
CA LEU A 341 -3.68 22.24 -6.21
C LEU A 341 -3.90 22.06 -7.72
N THR A 342 -3.99 23.15 -8.50
CA THR A 342 -4.29 23.09 -9.95
C THR A 342 -3.10 22.70 -10.82
N SER A 343 -1.90 22.70 -10.27
CA SER A 343 -0.66 22.33 -10.96
C SER A 343 0.36 21.78 -9.96
N PRO A 344 1.29 20.92 -10.39
CA PRO A 344 2.38 20.42 -9.53
C PRO A 344 3.29 21.52 -8.98
N GLN A 345 3.27 22.72 -9.57
CA GLN A 345 4.05 23.87 -9.16
C GLN A 345 3.09 25.03 -8.91
N ILE A 346 3.09 25.56 -7.70
CA ILE A 346 2.22 26.66 -7.25
C ILE A 346 3.13 27.76 -6.72
N SER A 347 2.99 28.98 -7.25
CA SER A 347 3.74 30.14 -6.78
C SER A 347 2.78 31.16 -6.17
N LEU A 348 3.06 31.56 -4.94
CA LEU A 348 2.29 32.52 -4.15
C LEU A 348 3.19 33.69 -3.79
N ARG A 349 2.65 34.91 -3.76
CA ARG A 349 3.41 36.11 -3.40
C ARG A 349 2.81 36.81 -2.19
N ALA A 350 3.59 36.90 -1.12
CA ALA A 350 3.30 37.69 0.06
C ALA A 350 3.82 39.12 -0.13
N ARG A 351 2.90 40.07 -0.35
CA ARG A 351 3.26 41.48 -0.59
C ARG A 351 3.59 42.19 0.73
N TYR A 352 4.84 42.09 1.18
CA TYR A 352 5.33 42.83 2.34
C TYR A 352 5.64 44.28 1.95
N LEU A 353 4.60 45.12 1.97
CA LEU A 353 4.72 46.53 1.58
C LEU A 353 5.35 47.37 2.70
N THR A 354 6.39 48.11 2.35
CA THR A 354 7.02 49.09 3.24
C THR A 354 6.05 50.25 3.57
N PRO A 355 6.21 50.94 4.72
CA PRO A 355 5.36 52.09 5.07
C PRO A 355 5.30 53.20 3.99
N SER A 356 6.36 53.36 3.21
CA SER A 356 6.42 54.31 2.09
C SER A 356 5.56 53.93 0.88
N GLN A 357 5.21 52.65 0.73
CA GLN A 357 4.48 52.10 -0.43
C GLN A 357 2.99 51.87 -0.16
N LYS A 358 2.49 52.10 1.06
CA LYS A 358 1.06 52.02 1.41
C LYS A 358 0.25 53.28 1.09
N ARG A 359 0.78 54.19 0.25
CA ARG A 359 0.12 55.46 -0.11
C ARG A 359 -0.64 55.38 -1.43
#